data_AF-A6L5Y5-F1
#
_entry.id   AF-A6L5Y5-F1
#
_cell.length_a   1.000
_cell.length_b   1.000
_cell.length_c   1.000
_cell.angle_alpha   90.00
_cell.angle_beta   90.00
_cell.angle_gamma   90.00
#
_symmetry.space_group_name_H-M   'P 1'
#
loop_
_entity.id
_entity.type
_entity.pdbx_description
1 polymer ?
#
loop_
_entity_poly.entity_id
_entity_poly.type
_entity_poly.pdbx_seq_one_letter_code
_entity_poly.pdbx_strand_id
1 'polypeptide(L)'
;MEKKINTTIRLTADVKQYLDEMKGSVSASEFIETMLSYFERNGVDPRTSINGKFKTLELQGIERIIKIIRAIEKDKIDKLLPASESHSDDLLKQADKQVTQLKAEVERLKKASAPDVVG
;
A
#
# COMPACT_ATOMS: atom_id res chain seq x y z
N MET A 1 -21.32 -56.97 -0.51
CA MET A 1 -20.20 -56.36 -1.26
C MET A 1 -20.81 -55.48 -2.34
N GLU A 2 -20.72 -54.16 -2.19
CA GLU A 2 -21.18 -53.24 -3.22
C GLU A 2 -20.28 -53.34 -4.45
N LYS A 3 -20.90 -53.58 -5.61
CA LYS A 3 -20.20 -53.73 -6.88
C LYS A 3 -19.76 -52.32 -7.33
N LYS A 4 -18.50 -51.95 -7.07
CA LYS A 4 -17.91 -50.71 -7.61
C LYS A 4 -17.98 -50.75 -9.13
N ILE A 5 -18.90 -49.99 -9.71
CA ILE A 5 -19.01 -49.83 -11.16
C ILE A 5 -17.89 -48.88 -11.58
N ASN A 6 -16.78 -49.44 -12.06
CA ASN A 6 -15.69 -48.65 -12.64
C ASN A 6 -16.07 -48.28 -14.07
N THR A 7 -16.88 -47.23 -14.23
CA THR A 7 -17.15 -46.64 -15.54
C THR A 7 -15.96 -45.75 -15.91
N THR A 8 -15.16 -46.18 -16.89
CA THR A 8 -14.13 -45.32 -17.47
C THR A 8 -14.79 -44.30 -18.39
N ILE A 9 -14.83 -43.04 -17.98
CA ILE A 9 -15.34 -41.94 -18.79
C ILE A 9 -14.16 -41.37 -19.60
N ARG A 10 -14.28 -41.37 -20.93
CA ARG A 10 -13.31 -40.68 -21.81
C ARG A 10 -13.71 -39.21 -21.94
N LEU A 11 -12.76 -38.32 -21.70
CA LEU A 11 -12.91 -36.90 -21.97
C LEU A 11 -12.36 -36.58 -23.36
N THR A 12 -12.97 -35.61 -24.05
CA THR A 12 -12.36 -35.02 -25.23
C THR A 12 -11.08 -34.27 -24.83
N ALA A 13 -10.15 -34.10 -25.78
CA ALA A 13 -8.88 -33.42 -25.52
C ALA A 13 -9.09 -32.00 -24.94
N ASP A 14 -10.01 -31.25 -25.53
CA ASP A 14 -10.32 -29.88 -25.11
C ASP A 14 -10.89 -29.82 -23.68
N VAL A 15 -11.79 -30.74 -23.34
CA VAL A 15 -12.37 -30.81 -21.98
C VAL A 15 -11.30 -31.20 -20.97
N LYS A 16 -10.41 -32.13 -21.32
CA LYS A 16 -9.29 -32.50 -20.45
C LYS A 16 -8.34 -31.33 -20.24
N GLN A 17 -7.95 -30.63 -21.30
CA GLN A 17 -7.06 -29.47 -21.21
C GLN A 17 -7.66 -28.38 -20.32
N TYR A 18 -8.93 -28.04 -20.54
CA TYR A 18 -9.62 -27.04 -19.71
C TYR A 18 -9.66 -27.43 -18.24
N LEU A 19 -9.94 -28.71 -17.93
CA LEU A 19 -9.91 -29.19 -16.54
C LEU A 19 -8.51 -29.17 -15.94
N ASP A 20 -7.47 -29.49 -16.73
CA ASP A 20 -6.08 -29.42 -16.29
C ASP A 20 -5.67 -27.96 -15.98
N GLU A 21 -6.09 -27.00 -16.80
CA GLU A 21 -5.90 -25.55 -16.57
C GLU A 21 -6.60 -25.08 -15.30
N MET A 22 -7.88 -25.44 -15.11
CA MET A 22 -8.66 -25.07 -13.91
C MET A 22 -8.10 -25.68 -12.63
N LYS A 23 -7.63 -26.93 -12.70
CA LYS A 23 -7.02 -27.65 -11.60
C LYS A 23 -5.67 -27.05 -11.23
N GLY A 24 -4.91 -26.57 -12.21
CA GLY A 24 -3.54 -26.09 -12.00
C GLY A 24 -2.68 -27.16 -11.32
N SER A 25 -2.03 -26.80 -10.22
CA SER A 25 -1.07 -27.67 -9.51
C SER A 25 -1.71 -28.67 -8.54
N VAL A 26 -3.00 -28.59 -8.22
CA VAL A 26 -3.63 -29.52 -7.25
C VAL A 26 -3.91 -30.89 -7.88
N SER A 27 -4.12 -31.92 -7.06
CA SER A 27 -4.50 -33.24 -7.59
C SER A 27 -5.92 -33.24 -8.17
N ALA A 28 -6.24 -34.17 -9.08
CA ALA A 28 -7.58 -34.25 -9.66
C ALA A 28 -8.64 -34.55 -8.58
N SER A 29 -8.32 -35.43 -7.63
CA SER A 29 -9.20 -35.77 -6.52
C SER A 29 -9.48 -34.57 -5.63
N GLU A 30 -8.44 -33.84 -5.23
CA GLU A 30 -8.56 -32.64 -4.38
C GLU A 30 -9.34 -31.53 -5.08
N PHE A 31 -9.11 -31.34 -6.38
CA PHE A 31 -9.87 -30.40 -7.18
C PHE A 31 -11.36 -30.78 -7.21
N ILE A 32 -11.70 -32.03 -7.49
CA ILE A 32 -13.08 -32.53 -7.51
C ILE A 32 -13.75 -32.38 -6.14
N GLU A 33 -13.09 -32.76 -5.05
CA GLU A 33 -13.62 -32.61 -3.69
C GLU A 33 -13.92 -31.15 -3.36
N THR A 34 -13.04 -30.24 -3.78
CA THR A 34 -13.24 -28.80 -3.61
C THR A 34 -14.47 -28.31 -4.40
N MET A 35 -14.68 -28.84 -5.61
CA MET A 35 -15.82 -28.47 -6.46
C MET A 35 -17.14 -28.94 -5.86
N LEU A 36 -17.18 -30.20 -5.42
CA LEU A 36 -18.35 -30.80 -4.78
C LEU A 36 -18.69 -30.08 -3.47
N SER A 37 -17.69 -29.86 -2.61
CA SER A 37 -17.86 -29.13 -1.35
C SER A 37 -18.37 -27.70 -1.55
N TYR A 38 -17.94 -27.03 -2.62
CA TYR A 38 -18.43 -25.69 -2.96
C TYR A 38 -19.90 -25.74 -3.38
N PHE A 39 -20.25 -26.67 -4.26
CA PHE A 39 -21.62 -26.85 -4.74
C PHE A 39 -22.58 -27.19 -3.59
N GLU A 40 -22.21 -28.16 -2.74
CA GLU A 40 -23.02 -28.58 -1.58
C GLU A 40 -23.30 -27.43 -0.60
N ARG A 41 -22.32 -26.55 -0.40
CA ARG A 41 -22.45 -25.42 0.55
C ARG A 41 -23.22 -24.23 -0.02
N ASN A 42 -23.06 -23.93 -1.31
CA ASN A 42 -23.56 -22.68 -1.90
C ASN A 42 -24.74 -22.90 -2.85
N GLY A 43 -24.97 -24.12 -3.34
CA GLY A 43 -26.01 -24.42 -4.33
C GLY A 43 -25.74 -23.85 -5.74
N VAL A 44 -24.52 -23.37 -6.01
CA VAL A 44 -24.15 -22.71 -7.26
C VAL A 44 -23.07 -23.51 -7.99
N ASP A 45 -23.14 -23.55 -9.32
CA ASP A 45 -22.13 -24.20 -10.17
C ASP A 45 -20.73 -23.66 -9.81
N PRO A 46 -19.82 -24.51 -9.32
CA PRO A 46 -18.49 -24.08 -8.89
C PRO A 46 -17.69 -23.44 -10.03
N ARG A 47 -17.99 -23.73 -11.30
CA ARG A 47 -17.38 -23.08 -12.47
C ARG A 47 -17.53 -21.56 -12.45
N THR A 48 -18.57 -21.04 -11.83
CA THR A 48 -18.81 -19.59 -11.69
C THR A 48 -17.92 -18.94 -10.63
N SER A 49 -17.38 -19.71 -9.68
CA SER A 49 -16.71 -19.19 -8.47
C SER A 49 -15.26 -19.65 -8.28
N ILE A 50 -14.77 -20.61 -9.08
CA ILE A 50 -13.34 -21.02 -9.06
C ILE A 50 -12.42 -19.86 -9.46
N ASN A 51 -12.91 -18.95 -10.31
CA ASN A 51 -12.24 -17.66 -10.57
C ASN A 51 -12.12 -16.77 -9.33
N GLY A 52 -12.88 -17.03 -8.26
CA GLY A 52 -12.91 -16.22 -7.04
C GLY A 52 -11.84 -16.61 -6.02
N LYS A 53 -11.58 -17.92 -5.80
CA LYS A 53 -10.64 -18.38 -4.75
C LYS A 53 -9.18 -18.03 -5.06
N PHE A 54 -8.76 -18.10 -6.32
CA PHE A 54 -7.43 -17.66 -6.74
C PHE A 54 -7.30 -16.12 -6.69
N LYS A 55 -8.34 -15.39 -7.11
CA LYS A 55 -8.40 -13.92 -6.96
C LYS A 55 -8.31 -13.47 -5.50
N THR A 56 -8.86 -14.21 -4.53
CA THR A 56 -8.76 -13.80 -3.11
C THR A 56 -7.33 -13.86 -2.58
N LEU A 57 -6.54 -14.86 -2.99
CA LEU A 57 -5.12 -14.95 -2.62
C LEU A 57 -4.30 -13.84 -3.29
N GLU A 58 -4.58 -13.54 -4.56
CA GLU A 58 -3.96 -12.42 -5.28
C GLU A 58 -4.30 -11.07 -4.63
N LEU A 59 -5.56 -10.85 -4.26
CA LEU A 59 -6.01 -9.63 -3.58
C LEU A 59 -5.38 -9.48 -2.19
N GLN A 60 -5.24 -10.57 -1.42
CA GLN A 60 -4.53 -10.55 -0.14
C GLN A 60 -3.04 -10.23 -0.31
N GLY A 61 -2.41 -10.76 -1.37
CA GLY A 61 -1.04 -10.41 -1.74
C GLY A 61 -0.89 -8.94 -2.07
N ILE A 62 -1.79 -8.40 -2.89
CA ILE A 62 -1.85 -6.98 -3.25
C ILE A 62 -2.04 -6.10 -2.01
N GLU A 63 -2.96 -6.45 -1.11
CA GLU A 63 -3.19 -5.69 0.12
C GLU A 63 -1.95 -5.65 1.02
N ARG A 64 -1.23 -6.77 1.14
CA ARG A 64 0.02 -6.85 1.91
C ARG A 64 1.10 -5.96 1.29
N ILE A 65 1.26 -5.98 -0.03
CA ILE A 65 2.21 -5.14 -0.75
C ILE A 65 1.90 -3.65 -0.52
N ILE A 66 0.64 -3.25 -0.62
CA ILE A 66 0.22 -1.85 -0.36
C ILE A 66 0.59 -1.41 1.06
N LYS A 67 0.36 -2.26 2.07
CA LYS A 67 0.72 -1.95 3.47
C LYS A 67 2.23 -1.77 3.64
N ILE A 68 3.03 -2.62 2.99
CA ILE A 68 4.50 -2.50 3.02
C ILE A 68 4.95 -1.19 2.39
N ILE A 69 4.46 -0.86 1.19
CA ILE A 69 4.81 0.38 0.48
C ILE A 69 4.46 1.59 1.34
N ARG A 70 3.24 1.67 1.88
CA ARG A 70 2.81 2.77 2.75
C ARG A 70 3.68 2.92 4.00
N ALA A 71 4.09 1.82 4.61
CA ALA A 71 4.97 1.85 5.77
C ALA A 71 6.37 2.40 5.42
N ILE A 72 6.93 1.97 4.28
CA ILE A 72 8.22 2.47 3.78
C ILE A 72 8.13 3.96 3.44
N GLU A 73 7.07 4.38 2.75
CA GLU A 73 6.86 5.79 2.40
C GLU A 73 6.71 6.65 3.64
N LYS A 74 5.93 6.19 4.63
CA LYS A 74 5.79 6.87 5.91
C LYS A 74 7.12 7.01 6.64
N ASP A 75 7.89 5.93 6.78
CA ASP A 75 9.22 5.96 7.43
C ASP A 75 10.18 6.95 6.75
N LYS A 76 10.14 7.04 5.40
CA LYS A 76 10.92 8.03 4.65
C LYS A 76 10.49 9.47 4.97
N ILE A 77 9.18 9.74 5.01
CA ILE A 77 8.64 11.07 5.29
C ILE A 77 8.93 11.49 6.74
N ASP A 78 8.72 10.59 7.70
CA ASP A 78 8.95 10.83 9.13
C ASP A 78 10.42 11.19 9.42
N LYS A 79 11.38 10.69 8.62
CA LYS A 79 12.80 11.06 8.72
C LYS A 79 13.12 12.44 8.12
N LEU A 80 12.35 12.90 7.14
CA LEU A 80 12.59 14.17 6.44
C LEU A 80 11.92 15.37 7.12
N LEU A 81 10.75 15.16 7.73
CA LEU A 81 10.01 16.18 8.49
C LEU A 81 10.88 16.95 9.53
N PRO A 82 11.55 16.28 10.48
CA PRO A 82 12.33 16.97 11.51
C PRO A 82 13.57 17.70 10.94
N ALA A 83 14.14 17.22 9.83
CA ALA A 83 15.24 17.90 9.14
C ALA A 83 14.78 19.22 8.49
N SER A 84 13.54 19.27 8.00
CA SER A 84 12.94 20.48 7.42
C SER A 84 12.54 21.50 8.48
N GLU A 85 11.99 21.05 9.61
CA GLU A 85 11.55 21.93 10.70
C GLU A 85 12.73 22.59 11.42
N SER A 86 13.78 21.82 11.74
CA SER A 86 14.98 22.35 12.40
C SER A 86 15.70 23.41 11.57
N HIS A 87 15.83 23.21 10.25
CA HIS A 87 16.46 24.19 9.38
C HIS A 87 15.66 25.50 9.29
N SER A 88 14.32 25.41 9.26
CA SER A 88 13.44 26.58 9.19
C SER A 88 13.50 27.40 10.49
N ASP A 89 13.52 26.73 11.64
CA ASP A 89 13.64 27.36 12.95
C ASP A 89 14.95 28.13 13.14
N ASP A 90 16.06 27.58 12.63
CA ASP A 90 17.37 28.21 12.71
C ASP A 90 17.46 29.46 11.81
N LEU A 91 16.89 29.39 10.60
CA LEU A 91 16.78 30.54 9.69
C LEU A 91 15.91 31.65 10.30
N LEU A 92 14.79 31.29 10.95
CA LEU A 92 13.92 32.26 11.61
C LEU A 92 14.63 32.97 12.76
N LYS A 93 15.34 32.22 13.63
CA LYS A 93 16.15 32.80 14.71
C LYS A 93 17.24 33.74 14.19
N GLN A 94 17.85 33.41 13.04
CA GLN A 94 18.85 34.25 12.41
C GLN A 94 18.24 35.55 11.87
N ALA A 95 17.08 35.46 11.21
CA ALA A 95 16.33 36.62 10.72
C ALA A 95 15.90 37.55 11.86
N ASP A 96 15.39 37.00 12.96
CA ASP A 96 15.01 37.78 14.14
C ASP A 96 16.19 38.55 14.72
N LYS A 97 17.36 37.91 14.85
CA LYS A 97 18.59 38.60 15.30
C LYS A 97 18.98 39.75 14.38
N GLN A 98 18.91 39.56 13.06
CA GLN A 98 19.21 40.63 12.10
C GLN A 98 18.22 41.78 12.21
N VAL A 99 16.92 41.50 12.34
CA VAL A 99 15.87 42.52 12.52
C VAL A 99 16.10 43.32 13.80
N THR A 100 16.44 42.66 14.92
CA THR A 100 16.75 43.34 16.18
C THR A 100 17.96 44.26 16.04
N GLN A 101 19.03 43.80 15.38
CA GLN A 101 20.24 44.61 15.15
C GLN A 101 19.95 45.83 14.27
N LEU A 102 19.22 45.65 13.17
CA LEU A 102 18.85 46.74 12.27
C LEU A 102 17.95 47.77 12.96
N LYS A 103 16.99 47.32 13.78
CA LYS A 103 16.15 48.23 14.58
C LYS A 103 16.99 49.07 15.54
N ALA A 104 17.97 48.48 16.21
CA ALA A 104 18.85 49.21 17.12
C ALA A 104 19.73 50.22 16.38
N GLU A 105 20.26 49.87 15.21
CA GLU A 105 21.09 50.77 14.40
C GLU A 105 20.26 51.94 13.85
N VAL A 106 19.05 51.69 13.37
CA VAL A 106 18.12 52.74 12.91
C VAL A 106 17.84 53.76 14.03
N GLU A 107 17.60 53.29 15.26
CA GLU A 107 17.38 54.19 16.40
C GLU A 107 18.64 54.98 16.79
N ARG A 108 19.84 54.38 16.68
CA ARG A 108 21.10 55.11 16.88
C ARG A 108 21.28 56.20 15.82
N LEU A 109 21.06 55.89 14.54
CA LEU A 109 21.20 56.83 13.44
C LEU A 109 20.19 57.99 13.55
N LYS A 110 18.95 57.72 13.98
CA LYS A 110 17.97 58.78 14.29
C LYS A 110 18.45 59.73 15.39
N LYS A 111 19.05 59.19 16.46
CA LYS A 111 19.62 60.01 17.55
C LYS A 111 20.84 60.81 17.09
N ALA A 112 21.70 60.22 16.26
CA ALA A 112 22.89 60.88 15.73
C ALA A 112 22.57 61.95 14.67
N SER A 113 21.42 61.85 14.00
CA SER A 113 20.95 62.82 13.00
C SER A 113 20.04 63.90 13.59
N ALA A 114 19.77 63.90 14.90
CA ALA A 114 19.06 64.99 15.55
C ALA A 114 19.96 66.25 15.50
N PRO A 115 19.54 67.35 14.85
CA PRO A 115 20.34 68.56 14.80
C PRO A 115 20.47 69.12 16.22
N ASP A 116 21.71 69.48 16.61
CA ASP A 116 21.94 70.33 17.78
C ASP A 116 21.20 71.65 17.55
N VAL A 117 20.00 71.78 18.12
CA VAL A 117 19.35 73.08 18.24
C VAL A 117 20.03 73.80 19.40
N VAL A 118 21.18 74.39 19.10
CA VAL A 118 21.76 75.49 19.89
C VAL A 118 21.43 76.78 19.14
N GLY A 119 20.46 77.51 19.69
CA GLY A 119 20.06 78.86 19.30
C GLY A 119 19.42 79.53 20.51
#